data_AF-A0A9P8MB74-F1
#
_entry.id   AF-A0A9P8MB74-F1
#
_cell.length_a   1.000
_cell.length_b   1.000
_cell.length_c   1.000
_cell.angle_alpha   90.00
_cell.angle_beta   90.00
_cell.angle_gamma   90.00
#
_symmetry.space_group_name_H-M   'P 1'
#
loop_
_entity.id
_entity.type
_entity.pdbx_description
1 polymer ?
#
loop_
_entity_poly.entity_id
_entity_poly.type
_entity_poly.pdbx_seq_one_letter_code
_entity_poly.pdbx_strand_id
1 'polypeptide(L)'
;MLEEERVPGLLGVAVDGGEETSRRPTLTLEDAASHRTSTFGTFVFWFRDLRYGIAIFGNTAGTLNSVETLLSRGVIEGRVEVPKDRRIGVSGQLKKEHQNLRDKIVNAFDALYTERRSPRLPPTKNTTHLACTNLDPGYGTIQLKETTDPEDAASTVLVGSNRSGIIINSEVLLRHVPGGYWVLYLSSAEVPLEMGAALAAELKFGSDANASALKIIWDQAKPGLREVKVLLNKVE
;
A
#
# COMPACT_ATOMS: atom_id res chain seq x y z
N MET A 1 31.31 -3.50 11.78
CA MET A 1 30.54 -4.75 11.74
C MET A 1 29.20 -4.48 12.39
N LEU A 2 28.14 -4.31 11.59
CA LEU A 2 26.79 -4.45 12.10
C LEU A 2 26.62 -5.93 12.41
N GLU A 3 26.21 -6.29 13.63
CA GLU A 3 25.69 -7.64 13.85
C GLU A 3 24.55 -7.85 12.85
N GLU A 4 24.67 -8.88 12.01
CA GLU A 4 23.61 -9.32 11.11
C GLU A 4 22.44 -9.84 11.96
N GLU A 5 21.65 -8.93 12.50
CA GLU A 5 20.26 -9.24 12.78
C GLU A 5 19.64 -9.56 11.42
N ARG A 6 19.41 -10.84 11.12
CA ARG A 6 18.78 -11.27 9.87
C ARG A 6 17.46 -10.52 9.70
N VAL A 7 17.47 -9.50 8.86
CA VAL A 7 16.26 -8.74 8.51
C VAL A 7 15.46 -9.60 7.52
N PRO A 8 14.24 -10.05 7.87
CA PRO A 8 13.42 -10.84 6.95
C PRO A 8 13.17 -10.04 5.67
N GLY A 9 13.47 -10.63 4.51
CA GLY A 9 13.24 -9.99 3.21
C GLY A 9 14.42 -9.21 2.62
N LEU A 10 15.54 -9.13 3.32
CA LEU A 10 16.76 -8.54 2.78
C LEU A 10 17.50 -9.58 1.93
N LEU A 11 17.71 -9.29 0.65
CA LEU A 11 18.48 -10.15 -0.25
C LEU A 11 19.97 -9.82 -0.22
N GLY A 12 20.31 -8.54 0.00
CA GLY A 12 21.70 -8.12 0.13
C GLY A 12 21.85 -6.61 0.19
N VAL A 13 22.98 -6.19 0.73
CA VAL A 13 23.46 -4.80 0.69
C VAL A 13 24.85 -4.84 0.09
N ALA A 14 25.04 -4.19 -1.05
CA ALA A 14 26.36 -3.96 -1.64
C ALA A 14 26.82 -2.55 -1.30
N VAL A 15 28.07 -2.45 -0.86
CA VAL A 15 28.73 -1.20 -0.51
C VAL A 15 30.04 -1.12 -1.27
N ASP A 16 30.23 -0.04 -2.00
CA ASP A 16 31.51 0.26 -2.68
C ASP A 16 32.08 1.57 -2.13
N GLY A 17 33.38 1.59 -1.84
CA GLY A 17 34.07 2.74 -1.26
C GLY A 17 35.45 2.92 -1.88
N GLY A 18 35.65 4.02 -2.59
CA GLY A 18 36.97 4.43 -3.07
C GLY A 18 37.86 4.99 -1.95
N GLU A 19 39.18 4.86 -2.10
CA GLU A 19 40.16 5.41 -1.15
C GLU A 19 39.99 6.92 -0.92
N GLU A 20 40.06 7.34 0.35
CA GLU A 20 39.65 8.65 0.86
C GLU A 20 40.84 9.62 1.02
N THR A 21 40.69 10.87 0.56
CA THR A 21 41.65 11.96 0.79
C THR A 21 41.07 13.06 1.70
N SER A 22 41.51 13.09 2.97
CA SER A 22 41.63 14.15 3.99
C SER A 22 40.71 15.41 4.08
N ARG A 23 39.72 15.66 3.22
CA ARG A 23 38.80 16.81 3.38
C ARG A 23 37.46 16.36 3.94
N ARG A 24 36.94 17.08 4.96
CA ARG A 24 35.56 16.88 5.45
C ARG A 24 34.58 17.08 4.27
N PRO A 25 33.89 16.02 3.83
CA PRO A 25 33.01 16.11 2.67
C PRO A 25 31.69 16.78 3.05
N THR A 26 31.12 17.52 2.10
CA THR A 26 29.74 18.02 2.19
C THR A 26 28.84 16.93 1.59
N LEU A 27 27.74 16.58 2.27
CA LEU A 27 26.87 15.49 1.86
C LEU A 27 25.85 16.01 0.84
N THR A 28 26.17 15.89 -0.44
CA THR A 28 25.20 16.06 -1.53
C THR A 28 24.79 14.68 -2.06
N LEU A 29 23.53 14.31 -1.84
CA LEU A 29 22.92 13.20 -2.55
C LEU A 29 22.61 13.70 -3.97
N GLU A 30 23.39 13.23 -4.94
CA GLU A 30 23.26 13.69 -6.33
C GLU A 30 22.27 12.80 -7.09
N ASP A 31 22.44 11.48 -7.00
CA ASP A 31 21.60 10.51 -7.69
C ASP A 31 21.04 9.47 -6.73
N ALA A 32 19.71 9.36 -6.70
CA ALA A 32 18.98 8.29 -6.05
C ALA A 32 18.04 7.63 -7.05
N ALA A 33 18.21 6.32 -7.25
CA ALA A 33 17.35 5.53 -8.11
C ALA A 33 16.62 4.47 -7.29
N SER A 34 15.31 4.36 -7.51
CA SER A 34 14.51 3.26 -6.96
C SER A 34 13.68 2.62 -8.06
N HIS A 35 13.70 1.30 -8.10
CA HIS A 35 12.81 0.51 -8.95
C HIS A 35 12.16 -0.59 -8.12
N ARG A 36 10.87 -0.80 -8.31
CA ARG A 36 10.11 -1.78 -7.51
C ARG A 36 9.04 -2.46 -8.36
N THR A 37 8.87 -3.75 -8.13
CA THR A 37 7.65 -4.50 -8.42
C THR A 37 6.95 -4.80 -7.08
N SER A 38 5.77 -5.43 -7.08
CA SER A 38 4.93 -5.61 -5.88
C SER A 38 5.68 -6.17 -4.65
N THR A 39 6.69 -7.02 -4.88
CA THR A 39 7.46 -7.68 -3.83
C THR A 39 8.96 -7.44 -3.88
N PHE A 40 9.52 -6.99 -5.00
CA PHE A 40 10.96 -6.78 -5.15
C PHE A 40 11.28 -5.31 -5.33
N GLY A 41 12.39 -4.88 -4.76
CA GLY A 41 12.86 -3.52 -4.97
C GLY A 41 14.38 -3.43 -4.93
N THR A 42 14.88 -2.48 -5.69
CA THR A 42 16.28 -2.09 -5.71
C THR A 42 16.38 -0.60 -5.44
N PHE A 43 17.27 -0.24 -4.53
CA PHE A 43 17.55 1.14 -4.15
C PHE A 43 19.03 1.38 -4.31
N VAL A 44 19.39 2.38 -5.09
CA VAL A 44 20.78 2.76 -5.35
C VAL A 44 20.99 4.21 -4.92
N PHE A 45 21.97 4.39 -4.05
CA PHE A 45 22.45 5.69 -3.60
C PHE A 45 23.89 5.87 -4.05
N TRP A 46 24.17 7.00 -4.70
CA TRP A 46 25.52 7.36 -5.10
C TRP A 46 25.95 8.69 -4.48
N PHE A 47 27.05 8.66 -3.73
CA PHE A 47 27.66 9.83 -3.10
C PHE A 47 29.02 10.08 -3.74
N ARG A 48 29.03 10.91 -4.79
CA ARG A 48 30.22 11.15 -5.61
C ARG A 48 31.40 11.69 -4.81
N ASP A 49 31.17 12.67 -3.95
CA ASP A 49 32.20 13.30 -3.11
C ASP A 49 32.84 12.32 -2.13
N LEU A 50 32.09 11.29 -1.73
CA LEU A 50 32.55 10.21 -0.87
C LEU A 50 33.13 9.03 -1.64
N ARG A 51 33.02 9.04 -2.98
CA ARG A 51 33.26 7.88 -3.86
C ARG A 51 32.60 6.63 -3.30
N TYR A 52 31.34 6.78 -2.89
CA TYR A 52 30.64 5.80 -2.08
C TYR A 52 29.29 5.45 -2.67
N GLY A 53 29.05 4.16 -2.88
CA GLY A 53 27.82 3.63 -3.43
C GLY A 53 27.16 2.65 -2.47
N ILE A 54 25.84 2.69 -2.41
CA ILE A 54 25.02 1.73 -1.67
C ILE A 54 23.97 1.17 -2.63
N ALA A 55 23.90 -0.15 -2.75
CA ALA A 55 22.79 -0.83 -3.41
C ALA A 55 22.09 -1.77 -2.42
N ILE A 56 20.78 -1.61 -2.26
CA ILE A 56 19.95 -2.43 -1.38
C ILE A 56 18.96 -3.20 -2.23
N PHE A 57 18.94 -4.51 -2.05
CA PHE A 57 17.99 -5.42 -2.68
C PHE A 57 17.10 -6.05 -1.62
N GLY A 58 15.79 -6.01 -1.83
CA GLY A 58 14.90 -6.79 -0.98
C GLY A 58 13.68 -7.29 -1.70
N ASN A 59 13.04 -8.27 -1.07
CA ASN A 59 11.99 -9.09 -1.64
C ASN A 59 10.76 -9.24 -0.73
N THR A 60 10.51 -8.26 0.15
CA THR A 60 9.33 -8.24 1.01
C THR A 60 8.28 -7.25 0.53
N ALA A 61 7.06 -7.75 0.35
CA ALA A 61 5.89 -6.90 0.16
C ALA A 61 5.63 -6.05 1.41
N GLY A 62 5.28 -4.77 1.23
CA GLY A 62 4.91 -3.85 2.30
C GLY A 62 6.08 -3.29 3.13
N THR A 63 7.01 -4.11 3.61
CA THR A 63 8.05 -3.69 4.57
C THR A 63 9.37 -3.25 3.94
N LEU A 64 9.58 -3.51 2.65
CA LEU A 64 10.85 -3.24 1.97
C LEU A 64 11.30 -1.78 2.07
N ASN A 65 10.37 -0.82 2.00
CA ASN A 65 10.71 0.60 2.14
C ASN A 65 11.27 0.91 3.54
N SER A 66 10.70 0.29 4.58
CA SER A 66 11.20 0.49 5.95
C SER A 66 12.57 -0.16 6.14
N VAL A 67 12.78 -1.35 5.56
CA VAL A 67 14.08 -2.03 5.60
C VAL A 67 15.13 -1.19 4.88
N GLU A 68 14.82 -0.68 3.69
CA GLU A 68 15.70 0.22 2.96
C GLU A 68 16.03 1.47 3.77
N THR A 69 15.04 2.13 4.37
CA THR A 69 15.27 3.36 5.13
C THR A 69 16.15 3.10 6.36
N LEU A 70 15.98 1.97 7.04
CA LEU A 70 16.81 1.60 8.19
C LEU A 70 18.26 1.32 7.77
N LEU A 71 18.45 0.54 6.72
CA LEU A 71 19.77 0.09 6.27
C LEU A 71 20.56 1.22 5.61
N SER A 72 19.95 1.93 4.64
CA SER A 72 20.60 3.04 3.95
C SER A 72 21.07 4.07 4.96
N ARG A 73 20.20 4.47 5.89
CA ARG A 73 20.55 5.44 6.92
C ARG A 73 21.67 4.97 7.83
N GLY A 74 21.58 3.74 8.36
CA GLY A 74 22.60 3.19 9.25
C GLY A 74 23.98 3.12 8.59
N VAL A 75 24.02 2.73 7.31
CA VAL A 75 25.24 2.63 6.51
C VAL A 75 25.81 4.02 6.20
N ILE A 76 24.98 4.98 5.77
CA ILE A 76 25.39 6.36 5.48
C ILE A 76 25.91 7.06 6.74
N GLU A 77 25.14 7.01 7.85
CA GLU A 77 25.52 7.63 9.12
C GLU A 77 26.79 6.99 9.72
N GLY A 78 27.01 5.69 9.46
CA GLY A 78 28.25 5.00 9.77
C GLY A 78 29.43 5.53 8.94
N ARG A 79 29.23 5.72 7.63
CA ARG A 79 30.29 6.16 6.71
C ARG A 79 30.77 7.58 6.98
N VAL A 80 29.88 8.50 7.34
CA VAL A 80 30.23 9.90 7.67
C VAL A 80 30.43 10.13 9.17
N GLU A 81 30.60 9.05 9.93
CA GLU A 81 30.95 9.06 11.36
C GLU A 81 30.00 9.88 12.24
N VAL A 82 28.69 9.85 11.95
CA VAL A 82 27.71 10.53 12.80
C VAL A 82 27.74 9.89 14.19
N PRO A 83 28.01 10.66 15.27
CA PRO A 83 27.96 10.16 16.64
C PRO A 83 26.61 9.52 16.96
N LYS A 84 26.60 8.37 17.66
CA LYS A 84 25.38 7.59 17.91
C LYS A 84 24.27 8.40 18.59
N ASP A 85 24.63 9.32 19.49
CA ASP A 85 23.74 10.23 20.20
C ASP A 85 23.09 11.29 19.30
N ARG A 86 23.65 11.53 18.11
CA ARG A 86 23.12 12.46 17.10
C ARG A 86 22.36 11.78 15.97
N ARG A 87 22.33 10.44 15.95
CA ARG A 87 21.57 9.68 14.94
C ARG A 87 20.09 9.75 15.24
N ILE A 88 19.28 9.95 14.21
CA ILE A 88 17.82 9.98 14.37
C ILE A 88 17.29 8.54 14.32
N GLY A 89 16.68 8.11 15.41
CA GLY A 89 16.05 6.79 15.53
C GLY A 89 14.76 6.69 14.71
N VAL A 90 14.86 6.26 13.45
CA VAL A 90 13.70 6.07 12.55
C VAL A 90 12.92 4.77 12.79
N SER A 91 13.49 3.80 13.51
CA SER A 91 12.83 2.51 13.76
C SER A 91 11.50 2.67 14.50
N GLY A 92 11.45 3.52 15.53
CA GLY A 92 10.23 3.82 16.26
C GLY A 92 9.17 4.49 15.39
N GLN A 93 9.59 5.40 14.50
CA GLN A 93 8.70 6.06 13.55
C GLN A 93 8.10 5.06 12.56
N LEU A 94 8.93 4.22 11.93
CA LEU A 94 8.48 3.22 10.96
C LEU A 94 7.55 2.17 11.59
N LYS A 95 7.81 1.77 12.84
CA LYS A 95 6.89 0.90 13.60
C LYS A 95 5.55 1.58 13.83
N LYS A 96 5.56 2.86 14.23
CA LYS A 96 4.34 3.65 14.43
C LYS A 96 3.56 3.83 13.13
N GLU A 97 4.24 4.07 12.01
CA GLU A 97 3.62 4.20 10.69
C GLU A 97 2.92 2.90 10.25
N HIS A 98 3.58 1.75 10.41
CA HIS A 98 2.94 0.45 10.16
C HIS A 98 1.74 0.18 11.07
N GLN A 99 1.86 0.49 12.37
CA GLN A 99 0.76 0.33 13.30
C GLN A 99 -0.41 1.23 12.93
N ASN A 100 -0.15 2.51 12.61
CA ASN A 100 -1.18 3.44 12.17
C ASN A 100 -1.87 2.98 10.88
N LEU A 101 -1.12 2.42 9.92
CA LEU A 101 -1.71 1.87 8.70
C LEU A 101 -2.64 0.70 9.02
N ARG A 102 -2.18 -0.23 9.85
CA ARG A 102 -2.98 -1.36 10.31
C ARG A 102 -4.24 -0.89 11.04
N ASP A 103 -4.11 0.06 11.96
CA ASP A 103 -5.22 0.62 12.72
C ASP A 103 -6.23 1.30 11.80
N LYS A 104 -5.78 2.01 10.76
CA LYS A 104 -6.67 2.59 9.74
C LYS A 104 -7.43 1.54 8.96
N ILE A 105 -6.80 0.41 8.62
CA ILE A 105 -7.46 -0.69 7.89
C ILE A 105 -8.47 -1.40 8.79
N VAL A 106 -8.08 -1.75 10.01
CA VAL A 106 -8.96 -2.42 10.99
C VAL A 106 -10.16 -1.53 11.32
N ASN A 107 -9.95 -0.23 11.52
CA ASN A 107 -11.00 0.74 11.84
C ASN A 107 -11.51 1.48 10.60
N ALA A 108 -11.36 0.91 9.39
CA ALA A 108 -11.63 1.61 8.14
C ALA A 108 -13.04 2.18 8.04
N PHE A 109 -14.02 1.48 8.61
CA PHE A 109 -15.38 1.99 8.67
C PHE A 109 -15.51 3.32 9.42
N ASP A 110 -14.89 3.43 10.60
CA ASP A 110 -14.96 4.62 11.43
C ASP A 110 -14.05 5.73 10.88
N ALA A 111 -12.92 5.35 10.28
CA ALA A 111 -12.00 6.28 9.64
C ALA A 111 -12.56 6.91 8.36
N LEU A 112 -13.29 6.14 7.54
CA LEU A 112 -13.83 6.59 6.25
C LEU A 112 -15.24 7.19 6.38
N TYR A 113 -16.04 6.72 7.36
CA TYR A 113 -17.44 7.11 7.53
C TYR A 113 -17.72 7.51 8.98
N THR A 114 -17.21 8.69 9.37
CA THR A 114 -17.24 9.21 10.75
C THR A 114 -18.65 9.41 11.33
N GLU A 115 -19.66 9.65 10.49
CA GLU A 115 -21.05 9.86 10.90
C GLU A 115 -21.93 8.60 10.81
N ARG A 116 -21.33 7.42 10.59
CA ARG A 116 -22.10 6.18 10.41
C ARG A 116 -22.82 5.79 11.71
N ARG A 117 -24.00 5.19 11.57
CA ARG A 117 -24.69 4.54 12.69
C ARG A 117 -24.01 3.21 13.03
N SER A 118 -23.86 2.95 14.33
CA SER A 118 -23.42 1.66 14.88
C SER A 118 -24.60 1.02 15.63
N PRO A 119 -24.86 -0.30 15.50
CA PRO A 119 -24.10 -1.31 14.74
C PRO A 119 -24.31 -1.22 13.22
N ARG A 120 -23.46 -1.94 12.45
CA ARG A 120 -23.61 -2.06 10.99
C ARG A 120 -25.01 -2.60 10.66
N LEU A 121 -25.75 -1.86 9.84
CA LEU A 121 -27.04 -2.34 9.32
C LEU A 121 -26.79 -3.21 8.09
N PRO A 122 -27.51 -4.33 7.95
CA PRO A 122 -27.41 -5.15 6.75
C PRO A 122 -27.85 -4.35 5.51
N PRO A 123 -27.38 -4.75 4.31
CA PRO A 123 -27.87 -4.19 3.05
C PRO A 123 -29.40 -4.26 2.99
N THR A 124 -30.04 -3.12 2.70
CA THR A 124 -31.52 -3.04 2.61
C THR A 124 -32.06 -3.62 1.30
N LYS A 125 -31.18 -3.86 0.32
CA LYS A 125 -31.50 -4.44 -0.98
C LYS A 125 -30.78 -5.78 -1.12
N ASN A 126 -31.40 -6.69 -1.88
CA ASN A 126 -30.80 -7.96 -2.25
C ASN A 126 -29.47 -7.73 -2.99
N THR A 127 -28.37 -8.19 -2.40
CA THR A 127 -26.99 -8.01 -2.86
C THR A 127 -26.67 -8.86 -4.10
N THR A 128 -27.51 -9.82 -4.46
CA THR A 128 -27.34 -10.66 -5.66
C THR A 128 -27.29 -9.85 -6.96
N HIS A 129 -27.96 -8.68 -7.02
CA HIS A 129 -27.92 -7.78 -8.18
C HIS A 129 -26.63 -6.94 -8.28
N LEU A 130 -25.74 -7.05 -7.29
CA LEU A 130 -24.47 -6.32 -7.23
C LEU A 130 -23.31 -7.14 -7.78
N ALA A 131 -23.48 -8.45 -7.95
CA ALA A 131 -22.51 -9.29 -8.64
C ALA A 131 -22.46 -8.89 -10.12
N CYS A 132 -21.32 -8.35 -10.55
CA CYS A 132 -21.15 -7.84 -11.90
C CYS A 132 -19.66 -7.73 -12.25
N THR A 133 -19.40 -7.61 -13.54
CA THR A 133 -18.08 -7.30 -14.07
C THR A 133 -18.00 -5.79 -14.29
N ASN A 134 -17.02 -5.11 -13.68
CA ASN A 134 -16.79 -3.69 -13.85
C ASN A 134 -15.43 -3.45 -14.51
N LEU A 135 -15.37 -2.58 -15.51
CA LEU A 135 -14.19 -2.28 -16.29
C LEU A 135 -13.84 -0.79 -16.22
N ASP A 136 -12.57 -0.50 -16.03
CA ASP A 136 -11.96 0.77 -16.40
C ASP A 136 -10.76 0.47 -17.32
N PRO A 137 -10.57 1.20 -18.45
CA PRO A 137 -9.48 0.91 -19.38
C PRO A 137 -8.06 1.02 -18.80
N GLY A 138 -7.86 1.82 -17.75
CA GLY A 138 -6.57 1.97 -17.07
C GLY A 138 -6.40 1.06 -15.85
N TYR A 139 -7.50 0.68 -15.20
CA TYR A 139 -7.52 -0.14 -13.99
C TYR A 139 -8.07 -1.57 -14.20
N GLY A 140 -8.29 -1.96 -15.45
CA GLY A 140 -8.74 -3.29 -15.85
C GLY A 140 -10.10 -3.68 -15.29
N THR A 141 -10.29 -4.99 -15.09
CA THR A 141 -11.61 -5.58 -14.85
C THR A 141 -11.73 -6.15 -13.44
N ILE A 142 -12.71 -5.68 -12.68
CA ILE A 142 -13.09 -6.25 -11.38
C ILE A 142 -14.39 -7.04 -11.54
N GLN A 143 -14.29 -8.36 -11.38
CA GLN A 143 -15.46 -9.25 -11.31
C GLN A 143 -15.87 -9.43 -9.85
N LEU A 144 -17.05 -8.89 -9.49
CA LEU A 144 -17.62 -9.00 -8.16
C LEU A 144 -18.57 -10.18 -8.08
N LYS A 145 -18.47 -10.93 -6.99
CA LYS A 145 -19.34 -12.05 -6.63
C LYS A 145 -19.76 -11.92 -5.18
N GLU A 146 -20.97 -12.36 -4.90
CA GLU A 146 -21.50 -12.41 -3.55
C GLU A 146 -20.94 -13.62 -2.79
N THR A 147 -20.60 -13.44 -1.51
CA THR A 147 -20.17 -14.51 -0.60
C THR A 147 -20.50 -14.15 0.85
N THR A 148 -20.52 -15.14 1.73
CA THR A 148 -20.59 -14.93 3.19
C THR A 148 -19.35 -14.19 3.68
N ASP A 149 -19.51 -13.24 4.62
CA ASP A 149 -18.37 -12.52 5.21
C ASP A 149 -17.49 -13.50 6.00
N PRO A 150 -16.18 -13.54 5.75
CA PRO A 150 -15.26 -14.40 6.51
C PRO A 150 -15.19 -14.06 8.00
N GLU A 151 -15.53 -12.83 8.40
CA GLU A 151 -15.53 -12.40 9.81
C GLU A 151 -16.92 -12.44 10.45
N ASP A 152 -17.99 -12.55 9.65
CA ASP A 152 -19.38 -12.54 10.13
C ASP A 152 -20.26 -13.44 9.25
N ALA A 153 -20.46 -14.68 9.68
CA ALA A 153 -21.23 -15.67 8.92
C ALA A 153 -22.71 -15.27 8.69
N ALA A 154 -23.24 -14.29 9.43
CA ALA A 154 -24.59 -13.76 9.23
C ALA A 154 -24.65 -12.62 8.20
N SER A 155 -23.49 -12.13 7.75
CA SER A 155 -23.35 -11.02 6.80
C SER A 155 -22.92 -11.52 5.42
N THR A 156 -23.27 -10.74 4.41
CA THR A 156 -22.92 -11.00 3.01
C THR A 156 -22.07 -9.85 2.48
N VAL A 157 -21.03 -10.20 1.73
CA VAL A 157 -20.03 -9.29 1.17
C VAL A 157 -19.86 -9.54 -0.32
N LEU A 158 -19.26 -8.57 -1.01
CA LEU A 158 -18.82 -8.76 -2.39
C LEU A 158 -17.33 -9.01 -2.40
N VAL A 159 -16.90 -10.09 -3.04
CA VAL A 159 -15.50 -10.40 -3.29
C VAL A 159 -15.21 -10.38 -4.77
N GLY A 160 -14.00 -10.00 -5.13
CA GLY A 160 -13.56 -10.00 -6.51
C GLY A 160 -12.07 -10.18 -6.64
N SER A 161 -11.66 -10.47 -7.86
CA SER A 161 -10.25 -10.42 -8.24
C SER A 161 -10.14 -9.62 -9.52
N ASN A 162 -9.09 -8.81 -9.62
CA ASN A 162 -8.78 -8.15 -10.87
C ASN A 162 -8.00 -9.14 -11.74
N ARG A 163 -8.70 -9.78 -12.68
CA ARG A 163 -8.13 -10.82 -13.55
C ARG A 163 -8.13 -10.33 -14.99
N SER A 164 -7.17 -9.47 -15.35
CA SER A 164 -6.51 -9.41 -16.66
C SER A 164 -5.81 -8.05 -16.86
N GLY A 165 -4.61 -8.08 -17.45
CA GLY A 165 -3.96 -6.89 -18.01
C GLY A 165 -3.32 -5.91 -17.02
N ILE A 166 -3.21 -6.25 -15.73
CA ILE A 166 -2.62 -5.36 -14.71
C ILE A 166 -1.39 -6.00 -14.09
N ILE A 167 -0.44 -5.13 -13.72
CA ILE A 167 0.87 -5.46 -13.14
C ILE A 167 0.74 -6.17 -11.78
N ILE A 168 -0.33 -5.92 -11.02
CA ILE A 168 -0.56 -6.49 -9.69
C ILE A 168 -1.95 -7.12 -9.64
N ASN A 169 -2.01 -8.42 -9.40
CA ASN A 169 -3.26 -9.13 -9.15
C ASN A 169 -3.76 -8.76 -7.76
N SER A 170 -4.79 -7.92 -7.71
CA SER A 170 -5.44 -7.55 -6.45
C SER A 170 -6.69 -8.39 -6.20
N GLU A 171 -6.85 -8.78 -4.96
CA GLU A 171 -8.09 -9.27 -4.39
C GLU A 171 -8.86 -8.10 -3.78
N VAL A 172 -10.18 -8.14 -3.93
CA VAL A 172 -11.07 -7.07 -3.50
C VAL A 172 -12.13 -7.65 -2.59
N LEU A 173 -12.34 -7.03 -1.43
CA LEU A 173 -13.45 -7.32 -0.52
C LEU A 173 -14.23 -6.03 -0.27
N LEU A 174 -15.52 -6.01 -0.57
CA LEU A 174 -16.40 -4.88 -0.25
C LEU A 174 -17.35 -5.26 0.88
N ARG A 175 -17.33 -4.45 1.94
CA ARG A 175 -18.27 -4.53 3.05
C ARG A 175 -19.22 -3.34 3.04
N HIS A 176 -20.51 -3.62 3.18
CA HIS A 176 -21.57 -2.63 3.04
C HIS A 176 -21.56 -1.57 4.15
N VAL A 177 -21.80 -0.33 3.75
CA VAL A 177 -22.14 0.82 4.61
C VAL A 177 -23.53 1.31 4.19
N PRO A 178 -24.42 1.66 5.14
CA PRO A 178 -25.75 2.16 4.81
C PRO A 178 -25.74 3.31 3.78
N GLY A 179 -26.71 3.33 2.87
CA GLY A 179 -26.86 4.41 1.88
C GLY A 179 -26.14 4.17 0.54
N GLY A 180 -25.75 2.93 0.23
CA GLY A 180 -25.09 2.59 -1.05
C GLY A 180 -23.56 2.75 -1.04
N TYR A 181 -23.00 3.04 0.14
CA TYR A 181 -21.58 3.18 0.38
C TYR A 181 -20.96 1.84 0.77
N TRP A 182 -19.65 1.72 0.56
CA TRP A 182 -18.90 0.50 0.82
C TRP A 182 -17.51 0.85 1.33
N VAL A 183 -16.97 0.00 2.18
CA VAL A 183 -15.51 -0.06 2.41
C VAL A 183 -14.96 -1.13 1.49
N LEU A 184 -14.02 -0.75 0.62
CA LEU A 184 -13.31 -1.64 -0.28
C LEU A 184 -11.93 -1.92 0.32
N TYR A 185 -11.66 -3.19 0.59
CA TYR A 185 -10.35 -3.66 1.00
C TYR A 185 -9.61 -4.25 -0.20
N LEU A 186 -8.34 -3.87 -0.35
CA LEU A 186 -7.43 -4.39 -1.35
C LEU A 186 -6.36 -5.25 -0.68
N SER A 187 -6.17 -6.47 -1.18
CA SER A 187 -5.10 -7.38 -0.81
C SER A 187 -4.50 -8.04 -2.05
N SER A 188 -3.50 -8.89 -1.86
CA SER A 188 -2.96 -9.79 -2.90
C SER A 188 -2.40 -11.04 -2.23
N ALA A 189 -1.97 -12.02 -3.01
CA ALA A 189 -1.28 -13.20 -2.47
C ALA A 189 -0.02 -12.81 -1.69
N GLU A 190 0.62 -11.71 -2.06
CA GLU A 190 1.87 -11.25 -1.46
C GLU A 190 1.68 -10.20 -0.34
N VAL A 191 0.54 -9.50 -0.33
CA VAL A 191 0.22 -8.46 0.66
C VAL A 191 -1.08 -8.84 1.38
N PRO A 192 -1.01 -9.23 2.67
CA PRO A 192 -2.19 -9.58 3.43
C PRO A 192 -3.08 -8.35 3.66
N LEU A 193 -4.37 -8.60 3.92
CA LEU A 193 -5.41 -7.56 4.02
C LEU A 193 -5.04 -6.45 5.02
N GLU A 194 -4.46 -6.82 6.16
CA GLU A 194 -4.09 -5.91 7.25
C GLU A 194 -2.90 -4.99 6.89
N MET A 195 -2.21 -5.30 5.81
CA MET A 195 -1.13 -4.50 5.23
C MET A 195 -1.47 -3.98 3.82
N GLY A 196 -2.71 -4.21 3.37
CA GLY A 196 -3.21 -3.77 2.09
C GLY A 196 -3.70 -2.32 2.12
N ALA A 197 -4.87 -2.08 1.54
CA ALA A 197 -5.51 -0.76 1.61
C ALA A 197 -6.99 -0.91 1.94
N ALA A 198 -7.55 0.08 2.63
CA ALA A 198 -8.99 0.24 2.80
C ALA A 198 -9.41 1.59 2.19
N LEU A 199 -10.38 1.56 1.29
CA LEU A 199 -10.80 2.68 0.47
C LEU A 199 -12.31 2.87 0.57
N ALA A 200 -12.77 4.12 0.44
CA ALA A 200 -14.19 4.38 0.27
C ALA A 200 -14.62 4.00 -1.15
N ALA A 201 -15.77 3.33 -1.26
CA ALA A 201 -16.36 2.95 -2.52
C ALA A 201 -17.86 3.18 -2.54
N GLU A 202 -18.41 3.32 -3.74
CA GLU A 202 -19.84 3.57 -3.97
C GLU A 202 -20.30 2.76 -5.18
N LEU A 203 -21.37 1.98 -5.02
CA LEU A 203 -22.03 1.34 -6.15
C LEU A 203 -23.08 2.29 -6.73
N LYS A 204 -22.98 2.55 -8.03
CA LYS A 204 -23.95 3.36 -8.77
C LYS A 204 -25.04 2.46 -9.34
N PHE A 205 -26.28 2.91 -9.25
CA PHE A 205 -27.45 2.16 -9.70
C PHE A 205 -28.08 2.81 -10.93
N GLY A 206 -28.50 1.98 -11.89
CA GLY A 206 -29.29 2.39 -13.04
C GLY A 206 -30.75 2.64 -12.68
N SER A 207 -31.53 3.08 -13.66
CA SER A 207 -33.00 3.26 -13.53
C SER A 207 -33.75 1.95 -13.25
N ASP A 208 -33.13 0.81 -13.55
CA ASP A 208 -33.59 -0.54 -13.31
C ASP A 208 -33.25 -1.06 -11.90
N ALA A 209 -32.66 -0.22 -11.05
CA ALA A 209 -32.16 -0.55 -9.72
C ALA A 209 -31.03 -1.60 -9.69
N ASN A 210 -30.43 -1.96 -10.83
CA ASN A 210 -29.25 -2.81 -10.89
C ASN A 210 -27.96 -1.98 -10.75
N ALA A 211 -26.89 -2.60 -10.28
CA ALA A 211 -25.57 -1.98 -10.30
C ALA A 211 -25.15 -1.66 -11.74
N SER A 212 -24.66 -0.45 -11.95
CA SER A 212 -24.24 0.11 -13.26
C SER A 212 -22.77 0.51 -13.29
N ALA A 213 -22.18 0.80 -12.13
CA ALA A 213 -20.76 1.08 -12.00
C ALA A 213 -20.29 0.95 -10.55
N LEU A 214 -19.00 0.70 -10.37
CA LEU A 214 -18.28 0.79 -9.11
C LEU A 214 -17.39 2.03 -9.11
N LYS A 215 -17.60 2.95 -8.15
CA LYS A 215 -16.73 4.09 -7.93
C LYS A 215 -15.79 3.82 -6.76
N ILE A 216 -14.48 3.96 -6.98
CA ILE A 216 -13.44 3.83 -5.96
C ILE A 216 -12.83 5.21 -5.71
N ILE A 217 -12.73 5.59 -4.44
CA ILE A 217 -12.15 6.86 -4.00
C ILE A 217 -10.76 6.57 -3.44
N TRP A 218 -9.73 6.90 -4.21
CA TRP A 218 -8.35 6.73 -3.77
C TRP A 218 -7.93 7.91 -2.89
N ASP A 219 -7.74 7.65 -1.60
CA ASP A 219 -7.23 8.61 -0.59
C ASP A 219 -5.71 8.85 -0.76
N GLN A 220 -5.27 9.20 -1.97
CA GLN A 220 -3.89 9.63 -2.23
C GLN A 220 -3.87 10.98 -2.95
N ALA A 221 -4.89 11.82 -2.73
CA ALA A 221 -4.88 13.21 -3.17
C ALA A 221 -3.81 13.98 -2.40
N LYS A 222 -2.54 13.84 -2.82
CA LYS A 222 -1.50 14.79 -2.42
C LYS A 222 -1.93 16.18 -2.88
N PRO A 223 -1.62 17.26 -2.16
CA PRO A 223 -1.88 18.62 -2.64
C PRO A 223 -1.33 18.80 -4.06
N GLY A 224 -2.20 19.11 -5.02
CA GLY A 224 -1.86 19.24 -6.45
C GLY A 224 -2.20 18.02 -7.33
N LEU A 225 -2.46 16.84 -6.74
CA LEU A 225 -3.05 15.69 -7.41
C LEU A 225 -4.54 15.64 -7.04
N ARG A 226 -5.42 15.80 -8.05
CA ARG A 226 -6.87 15.70 -7.86
C ARG A 226 -7.21 14.38 -7.18
N GLU A 227 -8.21 14.37 -6.29
CA GLU A 227 -8.82 13.12 -5.80
C GLU A 227 -9.03 12.16 -6.97
N VAL A 228 -8.36 11.02 -6.94
CA VAL A 228 -8.46 10.03 -8.00
C VAL A 228 -9.71 9.21 -7.71
N LYS A 229 -10.83 9.69 -8.23
CA LYS A 229 -12.10 8.95 -8.27
C LYS A 229 -12.09 8.13 -9.56
N VAL A 230 -11.97 6.81 -9.43
CA VAL A 230 -12.02 5.89 -10.57
C VAL A 230 -13.44 5.34 -10.65
N LEU A 231 -14.04 5.40 -11.83
CA LEU A 231 -15.35 4.83 -12.10
C LEU A 231 -15.19 3.64 -13.05
N LEU A 232 -15.39 2.43 -12.52
CA LEU A 232 -15.41 1.22 -13.30
C LEU A 232 -16.84 0.97 -13.75
N ASN A 233 -17.11 1.04 -15.05
CA ASN A 233 -18.46 0.84 -15.58
C ASN A 233 -18.76 -0.65 -15.66
N LYS A 234 -20.00 -1.04 -15.36
CA LYS A 234 -20.45 -2.41 -15.58
C LYS A 234 -20.33 -2.75 -17.06
N VAL A 235 -19.78 -3.92 -17.34
CA VAL A 235 -19.73 -4.52 -18.68
C VAL A 235 -20.52 -5.82 -18.66
N GLU A 236 -21.11 -6.16 -19.80
CA GLU A 236 -21.87 -7.40 -20.02
C GLU A 236 -20.97 -8.64 -20.06
#